data_AF-A0AAQ3RL59-F1
#
_entry.id   AF-A0AAQ3RL59-F1
#
_cell.length_a   1.000
_cell.length_b   1.000
_cell.length_c   1.000
_cell.angle_alpha   90.00
_cell.angle_beta   90.00
_cell.angle_gamma   90.00
#
_symmetry.space_group_name_H-M   'P 1'
#
loop_
_entity.id
_entity.type
_entity.pdbx_description
1 polymer ?
#
loop_
_entity_poly.entity_id
_entity_poly.type
_entity_poly.pdbx_seq_one_letter_code
_entity_poly.pdbx_strand_id
1 'polypeptide(L)'
;MSGAKEETDETMGNENDLRRDWKREQQNLLAARQSVLMEQHNILMAQQNILTEQHNVLMAQQNILMGQQKILTEQQNALMAQQKIYTEQQNVADRQPMEITGQKKVQENADQQHSSSANPAMQQSSSEEEPWKIKKVLQDFDLTLRLLVAPSLARNFMLPVLNATDYEIEKGIDVEIWDVDTHTKHSLFFTKKSNAYILVNNWINDFVCRRGLHKWDEIGLRWNSTRNCFDFSVLRRHQSV
;
A
#
# COMPACT_ATOMS: atom_id res chain seq x y z
N MET A 1 50.58 42.54 -80.13
CA MET A 1 49.44 42.92 -79.28
C MET A 1 48.65 41.64 -78.95
N SER A 2 49.02 40.93 -77.89
CA SER A 2 48.30 39.72 -77.43
C SER A 2 48.59 39.55 -75.94
N GLY A 3 47.83 40.24 -75.08
CA GLY A 3 48.05 40.21 -73.64
C GLY A 3 46.94 40.84 -72.81
N ALA A 4 45.72 40.95 -73.36
CA ALA A 4 44.59 41.59 -72.68
C ALA A 4 43.32 40.71 -72.62
N LYS A 5 43.42 39.41 -72.93
CA LYS A 5 42.27 38.49 -72.97
C LYS A 5 42.27 37.39 -71.89
N GLU A 6 43.40 37.08 -71.26
CA GLU A 6 43.48 36.00 -70.26
C GLU A 6 43.10 36.46 -68.84
N GLU A 7 43.39 37.71 -68.47
CA GLU A 7 43.14 38.23 -67.10
C GLU A 7 41.64 38.39 -66.76
N THR A 8 40.79 38.55 -67.77
CA THR A 8 39.34 38.68 -67.59
C THR A 8 38.60 37.36 -67.41
N ASP A 9 39.16 36.24 -67.88
CA ASP A 9 38.49 34.93 -67.87
C ASP A 9 38.69 34.20 -66.52
N GLU A 10 39.89 34.31 -65.94
CA GLU A 10 40.16 33.80 -64.58
C GLU A 10 39.41 34.56 -63.49
N THR A 11 39.28 35.89 -63.64
CA THR A 11 38.56 36.74 -62.68
C THR A 11 37.05 36.44 -62.70
N MET A 12 36.46 36.21 -63.87
CA MET A 12 35.05 35.80 -64.00
C MET A 12 34.80 34.36 -63.52
N GLY A 13 35.76 33.44 -63.66
CA GLY A 13 35.66 32.08 -63.13
C GLY A 13 35.56 32.06 -61.60
N ASN A 14 36.40 32.86 -60.93
CA ASN A 14 36.47 32.93 -59.47
C ASN A 14 35.20 33.54 -58.84
N GLU A 15 34.62 34.57 -59.46
CA GLU A 15 33.34 35.14 -59.02
C GLU A 15 32.16 34.16 -59.18
N ASN A 16 32.16 33.35 -60.24
CA ASN A 16 31.12 32.35 -60.46
C ASN A 16 31.17 31.20 -59.44
N ASP A 17 32.35 30.78 -59.02
CA ASP A 17 32.52 29.75 -58.00
C ASP A 17 32.16 30.26 -56.61
N LEU A 18 32.57 31.47 -56.24
CA LEU A 18 32.12 32.13 -55.00
C LEU A 18 30.59 32.26 -54.94
N ARG A 19 29.94 32.59 -56.07
CA ARG A 19 28.49 32.67 -56.17
C ARG A 19 27.80 31.31 -56.00
N ARG A 20 28.39 30.24 -56.52
CA ARG A 20 27.88 28.86 -56.36
C ARG A 20 28.01 28.41 -54.91
N ASP A 21 29.14 28.68 -54.28
CA ASP A 21 29.38 28.31 -52.88
C ASP A 21 28.48 29.10 -51.93
N TRP A 22 28.28 30.40 -52.16
CA TRP A 22 27.29 31.17 -51.41
C TRP A 22 25.87 30.60 -51.56
N LYS A 23 25.49 30.19 -52.77
CA LYS A 23 24.17 29.59 -53.02
C LYS A 23 24.01 28.24 -52.32
N ARG A 24 25.06 27.42 -52.28
CA ARG A 24 25.08 26.15 -51.50
C ARG A 24 24.96 26.42 -50.01
N GLU A 25 25.68 27.41 -49.50
CA GLU A 25 25.63 27.77 -48.08
C GLU A 25 24.22 28.24 -47.68
N GLN A 26 23.56 29.06 -48.51
CA GLN A 26 22.17 29.45 -48.29
C GLN A 26 21.20 28.25 -48.29
N GLN A 27 21.41 27.27 -49.17
CA GLN A 27 20.60 26.05 -49.21
C GLN A 27 20.81 25.18 -47.96
N ASN A 28 22.07 25.02 -47.52
CA ASN A 28 22.39 24.30 -46.30
C ASN A 28 21.78 24.98 -45.07
N LEU A 29 21.86 26.32 -44.99
CA LEU A 29 21.27 27.10 -43.90
C LEU A 29 19.74 26.96 -43.87
N LEU A 30 19.09 26.96 -45.04
CA LEU A 30 17.65 26.75 -45.15
C LEU A 30 17.26 25.33 -44.70
N ALA A 31 18.00 24.31 -45.12
CA ALA A 31 17.77 22.92 -44.73
C ALA A 31 17.96 22.72 -43.22
N ALA A 32 19.01 23.31 -42.64
CA ALA A 32 19.24 23.30 -41.20
C ALA A 32 18.09 23.98 -40.44
N ARG A 33 17.61 25.12 -40.93
CA ARG A 33 16.44 25.81 -40.33
C ARG A 33 15.18 24.96 -40.38
N GLN A 34 14.92 24.28 -41.49
CA GLN A 34 13.76 23.38 -41.62
C GLN A 34 13.86 22.18 -40.68
N SER A 35 15.05 21.60 -40.55
CA SER A 35 15.31 20.50 -39.60
C SER A 35 15.02 20.92 -38.16
N VAL A 36 15.53 22.09 -37.74
CA VAL A 36 15.24 22.65 -36.40
C VAL A 36 13.75 22.89 -36.19
N LEU A 37 13.03 23.41 -37.21
CA LEU A 37 11.59 23.63 -37.11
C LEU A 37 10.80 22.31 -36.98
N MET A 38 11.19 21.26 -37.70
CA MET A 38 10.57 19.93 -37.55
C MET A 38 10.82 19.35 -36.17
N GLU A 39 12.03 19.48 -35.64
CA GLU A 39 12.36 19.00 -34.29
C GLU A 39 11.54 19.73 -33.23
N GLN A 40 11.40 21.05 -33.34
CA GLN A 40 10.55 21.84 -32.44
C GLN A 40 9.08 21.42 -32.52
N HIS A 41 8.58 21.14 -33.73
CA HIS A 41 7.21 20.65 -33.90
C HIS A 41 7.02 19.28 -33.23
N ASN A 42 7.97 18.36 -33.39
CA ASN A 42 7.93 17.05 -32.74
C ASN A 42 7.95 17.18 -31.21
N ILE A 43 8.79 18.06 -30.68
CA ILE A 43 8.85 18.34 -29.23
C ILE A 43 7.49 18.89 -28.74
N LEU A 44 6.88 19.82 -29.46
CA LEU A 44 5.57 20.37 -29.11
C LEU A 44 4.49 19.28 -29.08
N MET A 45 4.48 18.40 -30.08
CA MET A 45 3.53 17.27 -30.14
C MET A 45 3.75 16.29 -28.98
N ALA A 46 5.00 15.96 -28.65
CA ALA A 46 5.33 15.12 -27.51
C ALA A 46 4.87 15.73 -26.18
N GLN A 47 5.07 17.04 -25.99
CA GLN A 47 4.58 17.77 -24.81
C GLN A 47 3.05 17.73 -24.71
N GLN A 48 2.34 17.91 -25.83
CA GLN A 48 0.88 17.84 -25.85
C GLN A 48 0.36 16.44 -25.49
N ASN A 49 1.04 15.39 -25.96
CA ASN A 49 0.71 14.01 -25.59
C ASN A 49 0.91 13.78 -24.09
N ILE A 50 2.03 14.24 -23.52
CA ILE A 50 2.30 14.13 -22.08
C ILE A 50 1.21 14.84 -21.27
N LEU A 51 0.83 16.06 -21.66
CA LEU A 51 -0.27 16.81 -21.02
C LEU A 51 -1.60 16.06 -21.06
N THR A 52 -1.90 15.43 -22.19
CA THR A 52 -3.13 14.65 -22.37
C THR A 52 -3.15 13.42 -21.47
N GLU A 53 -2.04 12.68 -21.40
CA GLU A 53 -1.91 11.52 -20.52
C GLU A 53 -1.99 11.91 -19.03
N GLN A 54 -1.37 13.02 -18.65
CA GLN A 54 -1.49 13.55 -17.28
C GLN A 54 -2.95 13.88 -16.93
N HIS A 55 -3.71 14.47 -17.86
CA HIS A 55 -5.12 14.74 -17.66
C HIS A 55 -5.94 13.44 -17.49
N ASN A 56 -5.68 12.43 -18.32
CA ASN A 56 -6.34 11.12 -18.21
C ASN A 56 -6.07 10.46 -16.84
N VAL A 57 -4.82 10.50 -16.38
CA VAL A 57 -4.44 9.98 -15.06
C VAL A 57 -5.18 10.73 -13.93
N LEU A 58 -5.29 12.06 -14.02
CA LEU A 58 -6.04 12.86 -13.03
C LEU A 58 -7.52 12.47 -12.99
N MET A 59 -8.16 12.29 -14.15
CA MET A 59 -9.55 11.86 -14.24
C MET A 59 -9.76 10.45 -13.67
N ALA A 60 -8.85 9.52 -13.94
CA ALA A 60 -8.90 8.18 -13.36
C ALA A 60 -8.78 8.21 -11.82
N GLN A 61 -7.87 9.03 -11.28
CA GLN A 61 -7.75 9.22 -9.83
C GLN A 61 -9.02 9.79 -9.21
N GLN A 62 -9.66 10.77 -9.86
CA GLN A 62 -10.93 11.33 -9.39
C GLN A 62 -12.05 10.28 -9.37
N ASN A 63 -12.13 9.43 -10.38
CA ASN A 63 -13.11 8.33 -10.42
C ASN A 63 -12.89 7.33 -9.29
N ILE A 64 -11.64 6.97 -9.01
CA ILE A 64 -11.29 6.09 -7.89
C ILE A 64 -11.72 6.73 -6.56
N LEU A 65 -11.45 8.02 -6.36
CA LEU A 65 -11.84 8.73 -5.14
C LEU A 65 -13.36 8.75 -4.95
N MET A 66 -14.12 9.01 -6.02
CA MET A 66 -15.59 8.94 -5.97
C MET A 66 -16.08 7.53 -5.60
N GLY A 67 -15.46 6.49 -6.17
CA GLY A 67 -15.76 5.10 -5.82
C GLY A 67 -15.50 4.79 -4.34
N GLN A 68 -14.37 5.26 -3.81
CA GLN A 68 -14.03 5.11 -2.38
C GLN A 68 -15.03 5.82 -1.47
N GLN A 69 -15.46 7.03 -1.83
CA GLN A 69 -16.47 7.79 -1.08
C GLN A 69 -17.80 7.01 -1.02
N LYS A 70 -18.23 6.42 -2.14
CA LYS A 70 -19.45 5.62 -2.20
C LYS A 70 -19.39 4.40 -1.27
N ILE A 71 -18.27 3.66 -1.31
CA ILE A 71 -18.06 2.50 -0.44
C ILE A 71 -18.11 2.90 1.04
N LEU A 72 -17.49 4.02 1.41
CA LEU A 72 -17.52 4.53 2.79
C LEU A 72 -18.95 4.85 3.25
N THR A 73 -19.75 5.49 2.40
CA THR A 73 -21.16 5.79 2.70
C THR A 73 -21.99 4.52 2.88
N GLU A 74 -21.79 3.52 2.02
CA GLU A 74 -22.48 2.22 2.13
C GLU A 74 -22.11 1.49 3.43
N GLN A 75 -20.83 1.52 3.81
CA GLN A 75 -20.36 0.96 5.08
C GLN A 75 -20.99 1.66 6.28
N GLN A 76 -21.09 2.99 6.26
CA GLN A 76 -21.74 3.75 7.33
C GLN A 76 -23.22 3.40 7.46
N ASN A 77 -23.93 3.24 6.33
CA ASN A 77 -25.33 2.81 6.33
C ASN A 77 -25.50 1.39 6.90
N ALA A 78 -24.62 0.47 6.54
CA ALA A 78 -24.64 -0.90 7.08
C ALA A 78 -24.41 -0.93 8.60
N LEU A 79 -23.48 -0.11 9.11
CA LEU A 79 -23.23 0.01 10.55
C LEU A 79 -24.47 0.55 11.29
N MET A 80 -25.14 1.57 10.74
CA MET A 80 -26.39 2.08 11.31
C MET A 80 -27.49 1.00 11.33
N ALA A 81 -27.60 0.19 10.29
CA ALA A 81 -28.57 -0.91 10.24
C ALA A 81 -28.25 -2.00 11.28
N GLN A 82 -26.97 -2.36 11.46
CA GLN A 82 -26.55 -3.30 12.50
C GLN A 82 -26.88 -2.77 13.90
N GLN A 83 -26.62 -1.49 14.16
CA GLN A 83 -26.92 -0.86 15.45
C GLN A 83 -28.44 -0.90 15.74
N LYS A 84 -29.26 -0.68 14.72
CA LYS A 84 -30.72 -0.77 14.83
C LYS A 84 -31.20 -2.19 15.16
N ILE A 85 -30.60 -3.20 14.52
CA ILE A 85 -30.92 -4.61 14.82
C ILE A 85 -30.52 -4.96 16.26
N TYR A 86 -29.36 -4.50 16.73
CA TYR A 86 -28.91 -4.72 18.10
C TYR A 86 -29.87 -4.12 19.15
N THR A 87 -30.32 -2.89 18.95
CA THR A 87 -31.28 -2.25 19.88
C THR A 87 -32.65 -2.92 19.85
N GLU A 88 -33.11 -3.39 18.69
CA GLU A 88 -34.35 -4.16 18.57
C GLU A 88 -34.26 -5.52 19.30
N GLN A 89 -33.11 -6.22 19.22
CA GLN A 89 -32.88 -7.46 19.97
C GLN A 89 -32.89 -7.24 21.49
N GLN A 90 -32.27 -6.16 21.97
CA GLN A 90 -32.30 -5.78 23.38
C GLN A 90 -33.74 -5.55 23.88
N ASN A 91 -34.57 -4.86 23.10
CA ASN A 91 -35.97 -4.60 23.40
C ASN A 91 -36.89 -5.84 23.34
N VAL A 92 -36.44 -6.93 22.71
CA VAL A 92 -37.15 -8.23 22.69
C VAL A 92 -36.74 -9.09 23.89
N ALA A 93 -35.47 -9.04 24.31
CA ALA A 93 -34.98 -9.74 25.50
C ALA A 93 -35.66 -9.25 26.80
N ASP A 94 -35.94 -7.95 26.91
CA ASP A 94 -36.64 -7.35 28.06
C ASP A 94 -38.15 -7.68 28.11
N ARG A 95 -38.70 -8.35 27.09
CA ARG A 95 -40.14 -8.66 26.97
C ARG A 95 -40.55 -10.10 27.32
N GLN A 96 -39.64 -10.97 27.81
CA GLN A 96 -40.01 -12.29 28.34
C GLN A 96 -40.35 -12.23 29.85
N PRO A 97 -41.56 -12.59 30.31
CA PRO A 97 -41.87 -12.67 31.75
C PRO A 97 -41.43 -14.01 32.38
N MET A 98 -41.01 -13.94 33.64
CA MET A 98 -40.80 -15.06 34.56
C MET A 98 -42.01 -16.01 34.62
N GLU A 99 -41.83 -17.28 34.28
CA GLU A 99 -42.69 -18.37 34.77
C GLU A 99 -41.87 -19.65 35.05
N ILE A 100 -40.94 -19.63 36.02
CA ILE A 100 -40.54 -20.88 36.70
C ILE A 100 -40.16 -20.58 38.16
N THR A 101 -41.16 -20.34 39.01
CA THR A 101 -41.02 -20.50 40.47
C THR A 101 -42.26 -21.19 41.02
N GLY A 102 -42.31 -22.51 40.86
CA GLY A 102 -43.31 -23.35 41.48
C GLY A 102 -42.94 -24.81 41.36
N GLN A 103 -42.61 -25.42 42.51
CA GLN A 103 -42.42 -26.85 42.77
C GLN A 103 -40.97 -27.37 42.79
N LYS A 104 -40.38 -27.36 43.97
CA LYS A 104 -40.13 -28.61 44.73
C LYS A 104 -39.69 -28.28 46.15
N LYS A 105 -40.47 -28.77 47.11
CA LYS A 105 -40.16 -28.79 48.53
C LYS A 105 -39.90 -30.26 48.90
N VAL A 106 -38.88 -30.43 49.74
CA VAL A 106 -38.62 -31.47 50.74
C VAL A 106 -37.89 -32.78 50.37
N GLN A 107 -36.99 -33.12 51.31
CA GLN A 107 -36.34 -34.39 51.67
C GLN A 107 -35.10 -34.77 50.81
N GLU A 108 -33.96 -35.22 51.35
CA GLU A 108 -33.67 -35.86 52.64
C GLU A 108 -32.15 -35.87 52.93
N ASN A 109 -31.80 -36.28 54.14
CA ASN A 109 -30.52 -36.19 54.84
C ASN A 109 -29.36 -37.05 54.31
N ALA A 110 -28.15 -36.57 54.67
CA ALA A 110 -26.93 -37.28 55.12
C ALA A 110 -26.37 -38.46 54.29
N ASP A 111 -25.09 -38.35 53.92
CA ASP A 111 -24.07 -39.27 54.45
C ASP A 111 -22.65 -38.69 54.32
N GLN A 112 -21.80 -39.12 55.24
CA GLN A 112 -20.48 -38.59 55.58
C GLN A 112 -19.35 -39.17 54.71
N GLN A 113 -18.35 -38.33 54.46
CA GLN A 113 -16.90 -38.54 54.54
C GLN A 113 -16.29 -39.86 54.01
N HIS A 114 -15.28 -39.75 53.13
CA HIS A 114 -13.95 -40.35 53.35
C HIS A 114 -12.88 -39.81 52.37
N SER A 115 -11.87 -39.16 52.97
CA SER A 115 -10.42 -39.22 52.71
C SER A 115 -9.81 -39.32 51.29
N SER A 116 -8.99 -38.29 50.99
CA SER A 116 -7.61 -38.32 50.47
C SER A 116 -7.28 -39.11 49.19
N SER A 117 -6.74 -38.41 48.18
CA SER A 117 -5.39 -38.69 47.68
C SER A 117 -4.90 -37.59 46.74
N ALA A 118 -3.65 -37.21 46.92
CA ALA A 118 -2.92 -36.27 46.11
C ALA A 118 -2.64 -36.81 44.70
N ASN A 119 -2.75 -35.94 43.70
CA ASN A 119 -1.68 -35.71 42.73
C ASN A 119 -2.00 -34.47 41.85
N PRO A 120 -1.14 -33.44 41.83
CA PRO A 120 -1.20 -32.38 40.84
C PRO A 120 -0.48 -32.85 39.58
N ALA A 121 -1.23 -33.34 38.60
CA ALA A 121 -0.70 -33.56 37.26
C ALA A 121 -0.60 -32.20 36.57
N MET A 122 0.60 -31.64 36.74
CA MET A 122 1.22 -30.52 36.06
C MET A 122 1.07 -30.64 34.54
N GLN A 123 -0.06 -30.20 33.99
CA GLN A 123 -0.11 -29.73 32.61
C GLN A 123 0.51 -28.34 32.61
N GLN A 124 1.80 -28.31 32.33
CA GLN A 124 2.44 -27.13 31.75
C GLN A 124 1.70 -26.85 30.44
N SER A 125 0.61 -26.09 30.50
CA SER A 125 0.26 -25.23 29.38
C SER A 125 1.41 -24.23 29.31
N SER A 126 2.40 -24.54 28.48
CA SER A 126 3.36 -23.57 28.00
C SER A 126 2.55 -22.43 27.40
N SER A 127 2.27 -21.42 28.23
CA SER A 127 1.89 -20.10 27.82
C SER A 127 3.09 -19.53 27.07
N GLU A 128 3.37 -20.07 25.88
CA GLU A 128 4.14 -19.38 24.88
C GLU A 128 3.32 -18.14 24.57
N GLU A 129 3.75 -17.01 25.13
CA GLU A 129 3.20 -15.72 24.74
C GLU A 129 3.13 -15.68 23.23
N GLU A 130 1.92 -15.50 22.70
CA GLU A 130 1.67 -15.48 21.28
C GLU A 130 2.68 -14.53 20.60
N PRO A 131 3.60 -15.03 19.76
CA PRO A 131 4.82 -14.30 19.43
C PRO A 131 4.57 -13.11 18.50
N TRP A 132 3.36 -13.01 17.95
CA TRP A 132 2.91 -11.97 17.04
C TRP A 132 2.45 -10.73 17.82
N LYS A 133 3.40 -9.85 18.15
CA LYS A 133 3.12 -8.62 18.93
C LYS A 133 2.25 -7.62 18.17
N ILE A 134 2.23 -7.67 16.84
CA ILE A 134 1.35 -6.88 15.98
C ILE A 134 0.45 -7.86 15.22
N LYS A 135 -0.85 -7.84 15.50
CA LYS A 135 -1.85 -8.62 14.76
C LYS A 135 -2.86 -7.70 14.12
N LYS A 136 -3.28 -8.04 12.91
CA LYS A 136 -4.20 -7.21 12.15
C LYS A 136 -5.09 -8.04 11.25
N VAL A 137 -6.39 -7.81 11.39
CA VAL A 137 -7.41 -8.27 10.46
C VAL A 137 -7.49 -7.27 9.30
N LEU A 138 -7.18 -7.74 8.09
CA LEU A 138 -7.08 -6.90 6.90
C LEU A 138 -8.44 -6.34 6.48
N GLN A 139 -8.45 -5.04 6.20
CA GLN A 139 -9.60 -4.32 5.65
C GLN A 139 -9.34 -3.97 4.17
N ASP A 140 -10.38 -3.52 3.46
CA ASP A 140 -10.27 -3.17 2.03
C ASP A 140 -9.15 -2.17 1.73
N PHE A 141 -8.96 -1.21 2.63
CA PHE A 141 -7.92 -0.18 2.49
C PHE A 141 -6.50 -0.78 2.58
N ASP A 142 -6.33 -1.84 3.38
CA ASP A 142 -5.07 -2.55 3.52
C ASP A 142 -4.71 -3.31 2.24
N LEU A 143 -5.71 -3.76 1.49
CA LEU A 143 -5.54 -4.58 0.29
C LEU A 143 -5.40 -3.77 -1.00
N THR A 144 -5.72 -2.47 -0.95
CA THR A 144 -5.79 -1.62 -2.15
C THR A 144 -4.70 -0.56 -2.21
N LEU A 145 -4.19 -0.11 -1.06
CA LEU A 145 -3.23 1.01 -1.02
C LEU A 145 -2.01 0.73 -0.16
N ARG A 146 -2.21 0.31 1.10
CA ARG A 146 -1.16 0.28 2.12
C ARG A 146 -1.59 -0.45 3.37
N LEU A 147 -0.68 -1.15 4.02
CA LEU A 147 -0.98 -1.76 5.31
C LEU A 147 -0.97 -0.69 6.41
N LEU A 148 -2.11 -0.50 7.08
CA LEU A 148 -2.24 0.41 8.20
C LEU A 148 -1.83 -0.28 9.51
N VAL A 149 -0.89 0.30 10.24
CA VAL A 149 -0.52 -0.16 11.58
C VAL A 149 -1.12 0.79 12.62
N ALA A 150 -1.83 0.22 13.61
CA ALA A 150 -2.43 1.01 14.68
C ALA A 150 -1.36 1.82 15.43
N PRO A 151 -1.60 3.10 15.77
CA PRO A 151 -0.58 3.95 16.41
C PRO A 151 0.01 3.37 17.70
N SER A 152 -0.81 2.74 18.54
CA SER A 152 -0.34 2.07 19.75
C SER A 152 0.63 0.93 19.44
N LEU A 153 0.31 0.09 18.46
CA LEU A 153 1.15 -1.05 18.07
C LEU A 153 2.47 -0.59 17.45
N ALA A 154 2.44 0.41 16.56
CA ALA A 154 3.64 0.96 15.95
C ALA A 154 4.59 1.57 17.00
N ARG A 155 4.05 2.42 17.89
CA ARG A 155 4.85 3.07 18.95
C ARG A 155 5.45 2.07 19.94
N ASN A 156 4.73 0.98 20.25
CA ASN A 156 5.18 0.02 21.24
C ASN A 156 6.11 -1.06 20.67
N PHE A 157 5.93 -1.43 19.40
CA PHE A 157 6.58 -2.63 18.85
C PHE A 157 7.42 -2.40 17.59
N MET A 158 7.27 -1.26 16.89
CA MET A 158 8.08 -0.95 15.70
C MET A 158 9.13 0.13 16.00
N LEU A 159 8.72 1.26 16.55
CA LEU A 159 9.63 2.39 16.80
C LEU A 159 10.82 2.02 17.71
N PRO A 160 10.63 1.28 18.82
CA PRO A 160 11.75 0.94 19.71
C PRO A 160 12.80 0.04 19.05
N VAL A 161 12.36 -0.92 18.23
CA VAL A 161 13.28 -1.86 17.56
C VAL A 161 14.01 -1.23 16.38
N LEU A 162 13.44 -0.17 15.81
CA LEU A 162 14.04 0.65 14.75
C LEU A 162 14.87 1.81 15.33
N ASN A 163 14.88 2.00 16.66
CA ASN A 163 15.47 3.14 17.34
C ASN A 163 15.07 4.49 16.69
N ALA A 164 13.78 4.63 16.38
CA ALA A 164 13.26 5.76 15.61
C ALA A 164 12.14 6.49 16.36
N THR A 165 12.09 7.79 16.18
CA THR A 165 11.03 8.68 16.66
C THR A 165 9.96 8.90 15.59
N ASP A 166 8.79 9.41 15.99
CA ASP A 166 7.73 9.80 15.05
C ASP A 166 8.22 10.70 13.92
N TYR A 167 9.05 11.68 14.25
CA TYR A 167 9.55 12.66 13.30
C TYR A 167 10.45 12.02 12.24
N GLU A 168 11.27 11.04 12.64
CA GLU A 168 12.11 10.28 11.70
C GLU A 168 11.24 9.39 10.81
N ILE A 169 10.23 8.73 11.39
CA ILE A 169 9.29 7.90 10.64
C ILE A 169 8.40 8.74 9.69
N GLU A 170 8.14 10.02 9.98
CA GLU A 170 7.45 10.92 9.03
C GLU A 170 8.24 11.11 7.72
N LYS A 171 9.58 11.10 7.77
CA LYS A 171 10.43 11.07 6.57
C LYS A 171 10.41 9.71 5.88
N GLY A 172 10.18 8.67 6.67
CA GLY A 172 10.03 7.29 6.25
C GLY A 172 11.37 6.56 6.14
N ILE A 173 11.32 5.25 6.34
CA ILE A 173 12.47 4.36 6.34
C ILE A 173 12.11 3.05 5.63
N ASP A 174 13.09 2.44 4.96
CA ASP A 174 12.92 1.08 4.46
C ASP A 174 13.09 0.08 5.61
N VAL A 175 12.16 -0.87 5.70
CA VAL A 175 12.18 -1.96 6.67
C VAL A 175 12.14 -3.30 5.94
N GLU A 176 13.00 -4.20 6.37
CA GLU A 176 13.03 -5.55 5.84
C GLU A 176 11.99 -6.42 6.55
N ILE A 177 11.26 -7.21 5.75
CA ILE A 177 10.23 -8.13 6.20
C ILE A 177 10.58 -9.53 5.70
N TRP A 178 10.70 -10.48 6.62
CA TRP A 178 10.88 -11.89 6.34
C TRP A 178 9.54 -12.61 6.44
N ASP A 179 9.05 -13.11 5.32
CA ASP A 179 7.87 -13.97 5.28
C ASP A 179 8.25 -15.37 5.78
N VAL A 180 7.82 -15.73 6.99
CA VAL A 180 8.20 -17.01 7.60
C VAL A 180 7.49 -18.20 6.95
N ASP A 181 6.33 -17.98 6.34
CA ASP A 181 5.53 -19.06 5.77
C ASP A 181 6.10 -19.50 4.42
N THR A 182 6.58 -18.54 3.62
CA THR A 182 7.13 -18.82 2.28
C THR A 182 8.66 -18.75 2.22
N HIS A 183 9.32 -18.37 3.33
CA HIS A 183 10.77 -18.18 3.41
C HIS A 183 11.32 -17.19 2.39
N THR A 184 10.65 -16.06 2.21
CA THR A 184 11.06 -15.00 1.27
C THR A 184 11.30 -13.69 2.00
N LYS A 185 12.26 -12.90 1.49
CA LYS A 185 12.61 -11.58 2.04
C LYS A 185 12.05 -10.48 1.16
N HIS A 186 11.46 -9.47 1.77
CA HIS A 186 10.85 -8.32 1.10
C HIS A 186 11.25 -7.02 1.80
N SER A 187 11.07 -5.90 1.13
CA SER A 187 11.30 -4.56 1.70
C SER A 187 10.03 -3.74 1.57
N LEU A 188 9.62 -3.11 2.68
CA LEU A 188 8.50 -2.17 2.74
C LEU A 188 8.99 -0.81 3.21
N PHE A 189 8.35 0.25 2.75
CA PHE A 189 8.64 1.59 3.24
C PHE A 189 7.69 1.92 4.38
N PHE A 190 8.25 2.08 5.58
CA PHE A 190 7.53 2.43 6.80
C PHE A 190 7.53 3.94 6.98
N THR A 191 6.35 4.55 7.04
CA THR A 191 6.22 5.99 7.26
C THR A 191 5.00 6.34 8.10
N LYS A 192 5.01 7.52 8.70
CA LYS A 192 3.87 8.08 9.44
C LYS A 192 3.27 9.22 8.61
N LYS A 193 1.98 9.12 8.31
CA LYS A 193 1.22 10.19 7.65
C LYS A 193 0.08 10.61 8.57
N SER A 194 0.06 11.89 8.94
CA SER A 194 -0.85 12.41 9.97
C SER A 194 -0.72 11.58 11.27
N ASN A 195 -1.79 10.94 11.74
CA ASN A 195 -1.77 10.11 12.95
C ASN A 195 -1.80 8.60 12.64
N ALA A 196 -1.39 8.20 11.42
CA ALA A 196 -1.40 6.81 10.98
C ALA A 196 0.01 6.36 10.58
N TYR A 197 0.41 5.19 11.05
CA TYR A 197 1.61 4.51 10.58
C TYR A 197 1.23 3.55 9.47
N ILE A 198 2.01 3.54 8.40
CA ILE A 198 1.69 2.79 7.19
C ILE A 198 2.95 2.10 6.67
N LEU A 199 2.75 0.90 6.13
CA LEU A 199 3.73 0.19 5.32
C LEU A 199 3.27 0.24 3.87
N VAL A 200 4.09 0.83 3.01
CA VAL A 200 3.79 1.11 1.59
C VAL A 200 4.86 0.50 0.66
N ASN A 201 4.82 0.89 -0.62
CA ASN A 201 5.64 0.38 -1.71
C ASN A 201 5.25 -1.06 -2.07
N ASN A 202 6.08 -2.03 -1.74
CA ASN A 202 5.93 -3.39 -2.25
C ASN A 202 4.81 -4.19 -1.56
N TRP A 203 4.12 -3.61 -0.58
CA TRP A 203 3.05 -4.28 0.18
C TRP A 203 2.03 -4.98 -0.72
N ILE A 204 1.55 -4.29 -1.76
CA ILE A 204 0.51 -4.84 -2.65
C ILE A 204 1.05 -6.03 -3.45
N ASN A 205 2.19 -5.88 -4.13
CA ASN A 205 2.70 -6.94 -5.00
C ASN A 205 3.27 -8.11 -4.20
N ASP A 206 4.09 -7.83 -3.19
CA ASP A 206 4.88 -8.82 -2.47
C ASP A 206 4.10 -9.54 -1.37
N PHE A 207 3.01 -8.96 -0.89
CA PHE A 207 2.20 -9.59 0.14
C PHE A 207 0.78 -9.81 -0.34
N VAL A 208 0.04 -8.76 -0.74
CA VAL A 208 -1.38 -8.91 -1.10
C VAL A 208 -1.56 -9.84 -2.31
N CYS A 209 -0.96 -9.52 -3.45
CA CYS A 209 -1.07 -10.31 -4.67
C CYS A 209 -0.37 -11.67 -4.54
N ARG A 210 0.91 -11.68 -4.13
CA ARG A 210 1.70 -12.92 -4.04
C ARG A 210 1.12 -13.93 -3.05
N ARG A 211 0.64 -13.49 -1.87
CA ARG A 211 0.04 -14.37 -0.86
C ARG A 211 -1.46 -14.57 -1.06
N GLY A 212 -2.08 -13.88 -2.03
CA GLY A 212 -3.53 -13.88 -2.22
C GLY A 212 -4.25 -13.50 -0.93
N LEU A 213 -3.91 -12.34 -0.35
CA LEU A 213 -4.54 -11.85 0.88
C LEU A 213 -5.93 -11.30 0.56
N HIS A 214 -6.91 -11.64 1.39
CA HIS A 214 -8.28 -11.17 1.26
C HIS A 214 -8.71 -10.37 2.47
N LYS A 215 -9.84 -9.67 2.33
CA LYS A 215 -10.47 -8.99 3.45
C LYS A 215 -10.77 -10.03 4.53
N TRP A 216 -10.53 -9.64 5.78
CA TRP A 216 -10.70 -10.49 6.97
C TRP A 216 -9.64 -11.56 7.18
N ASP A 217 -8.64 -11.71 6.30
CA ASP A 217 -7.42 -12.44 6.66
C ASP A 217 -6.75 -11.73 7.85
N GLU A 218 -6.27 -12.51 8.81
CA GLU A 218 -5.46 -12.00 9.92
C GLU A 218 -3.98 -12.25 9.65
N ILE A 219 -3.18 -11.20 9.73
CA ILE A 219 -1.73 -11.25 9.61
C ILE A 219 -1.05 -10.95 10.94
N GLY A 220 0.17 -11.45 11.08
CA GLY A 220 1.06 -11.20 12.21
C GLY A 220 2.36 -10.55 11.77
N LEU A 221 2.84 -9.59 12.55
CA LEU A 221 4.18 -9.02 12.47
C LEU A 221 4.85 -9.10 13.83
N ARG A 222 6.15 -9.45 13.85
CA ARG A 222 6.98 -9.40 15.05
C ARG A 222 8.42 -9.05 14.69
N TRP A 223 9.14 -8.39 15.59
CA TRP A 223 10.56 -8.15 15.38
C TRP A 223 11.37 -9.42 15.66
N ASN A 224 12.30 -9.74 14.77
CA ASN A 224 13.26 -10.82 14.94
C ASN A 224 14.66 -10.22 15.14
N SER A 225 15.15 -10.24 16.37
CA SER A 225 16.47 -9.67 16.71
C SER A 225 17.64 -10.42 16.07
N THR A 226 17.50 -11.71 15.79
CA THR A 226 18.56 -12.52 15.15
C THR A 226 18.72 -12.14 13.68
N ARG A 227 17.62 -11.87 12.96
CA ARG A 227 17.67 -11.44 11.55
C ARG A 227 17.72 -9.93 11.38
N ASN A 228 17.48 -9.18 12.45
CA ASN A 228 17.36 -7.73 12.44
C ASN A 228 16.29 -7.24 11.45
N CYS A 229 15.17 -7.94 11.38
CA CYS A 229 14.05 -7.64 10.48
C CYS A 229 12.71 -8.05 11.10
N PHE A 230 11.59 -7.63 10.52
CA PHE A 230 10.27 -8.09 10.97
C PHE A 230 9.91 -9.44 10.33
N ASP A 231 9.51 -10.42 11.12
CA ASP A 231 8.86 -11.63 10.62
C ASP A 231 7.39 -11.31 10.27
N PHE A 232 6.89 -11.86 9.17
CA PHE A 232 5.50 -11.81 8.72
C PHE A 232 4.92 -13.21 8.56
N SER A 233 3.65 -13.41 8.96
CA SER A 233 2.88 -14.63 8.69
C SER A 233 1.40 -14.30 8.49
N VAL A 234 0.70 -15.17 7.75
CA VAL A 234 -0.77 -15.18 7.70
C VAL A 234 -1.29 -16.12 8.77
N LEU A 235 -1.88 -15.56 9.82
CA LEU A 235 -2.29 -16.29 11.03
C LEU A 235 -3.63 -17.01 10.84
N ARG A 236 -4.59 -16.34 10.20
CA ARG A 236 -5.91 -16.91 9.89
C ARG A 236 -6.36 -16.45 8.52
N ARG A 237 -6.87 -17.39 7.73
CA ARG A 237 -7.53 -17.09 6.46
C ARG A 237 -9.03 -16.91 6.68
N HIS A 238 -9.62 -15.93 6.00
CA HIS A 238 -11.05 -15.83 5.91
C HIS A 238 -11.58 -17.03 5.12
N GLN A 239 -12.37 -17.88 5.78
CA GLN A 239 -13.09 -18.94 5.12
C GLN A 239 -14.42 -18.37 4.62
N SER A 240 -14.55 -18.24 3.30
CA SER A 240 -15.86 -18.07 2.68
C SER A 240 -16.55 -19.44 2.73
N VAL A 241 -17.61 -19.55 3.52
CA VAL A 241 -18.53 -20.69 3.51
C VAL A 241 -19.42 -20.60 2.28
#